data_AF-A0A8J7MM84-F1
#
_entry.id   AF-A0A8J7MM84-F1
#
_cell.length_a   1.000
_cell.length_b   1.000
_cell.length_c   1.000
_cell.angle_alpha   90.00
_cell.angle_beta   90.00
_cell.angle_gamma   90.00
#
_symmetry.space_group_name_H-M   'P 1'
#
loop_
_entity.id
_entity.type
_entity.pdbx_description
1 polymer ?
#
loop_
_entity_poly.entity_id
_entity_poly.type
_entity_poly.pdbx_seq_one_letter_code
_entity_poly.pdbx_strand_id
1 'polypeptide(L)' 'MTNKSENSMDKIVLEKISKTIKWWNHAAVIHSEDKIIMIALKLGIRITGIVVLVALSPFAILGLILAVAFAM' A
#
# COMPACT_ATOMS: atom_id res chain seq x y z
N MET A 1 -31.62 -5.28 -14.30
CA MET A 1 -30.38 -4.96 -15.05
C MET A 1 -29.61 -3.90 -14.26
N THR A 2 -28.91 -4.28 -13.19
CA THR A 2 -28.23 -3.32 -12.29
C THR A 2 -26.95 -3.96 -11.75
N ASN A 3 -25.89 -4.01 -12.56
CA ASN A 3 -24.61 -4.59 -12.14
C ASN A 3 -23.42 -3.98 -12.92
N LYS A 4 -23.39 -2.65 -13.07
CA LYS A 4 -22.39 -1.96 -13.93
C LYS A 4 -21.67 -0.78 -13.27
N SER A 5 -22.14 -0.28 -12.12
CA SER A 5 -21.53 0.88 -11.44
C SER A 5 -20.48 0.51 -10.39
N GLU A 6 -20.59 -0.67 -9.78
CA GLU A 6 -19.68 -1.13 -8.72
C GLU A 6 -18.26 -1.37 -9.27
N ASN A 7 -18.18 -1.97 -10.47
CA ASN A 7 -16.91 -2.37 -11.10
C ASN A 7 -16.04 -1.20 -11.58
N SER A 8 -16.61 -0.01 -11.87
CA SER A 8 -15.82 1.11 -12.40
C SER A 8 -15.09 1.87 -11.30
N MET A 9 -15.73 2.10 -10.15
CA MET A 9 -15.14 2.82 -9.03
C MET A 9 -14.02 2.00 -8.39
N ASP A 10 -14.27 0.69 -8.19
CA ASP A 10 -13.28 -0.24 -7.64
C ASP A 10 -12.04 -0.34 -8.52
N LYS A 11 -12.22 -0.39 -9.85
CA LYS A 11 -11.10 -0.36 -10.79
C LYS A 11 -10.28 0.92 -10.70
N ILE A 12 -10.93 2.08 -10.58
CA ILE A 12 -10.23 3.38 -10.45
C ILE A 12 -9.44 3.43 -9.14
N VAL A 13 -10.02 2.95 -8.04
CA VAL A 13 -9.36 2.90 -6.73
C VAL A 13 -8.19 1.90 -6.75
N LEU A 14 -8.40 0.69 -7.28
CA LEU A 14 -7.36 -0.33 -7.43
C LEU A 14 -6.22 0.14 -8.33
N GLU A 15 -6.53 0.86 -9.42
CA GLU A 15 -5.52 1.41 -10.32
C GLU A 15 -4.67 2.49 -9.63
N LYS A 16 -5.31 3.39 -8.86
CA LYS A 16 -4.58 4.38 -8.05
C LYS A 16 -3.68 3.72 -7.01
N ILE A 17 -4.21 2.76 -6.25
CA ILE A 17 -3.45 2.02 -5.23
C ILE A 17 -2.27 1.30 -5.89
N SER A 18 -2.50 0.58 -6.99
CA SER A 18 -1.48 -0.13 -7.75
C SER A 18 -0.40 0.81 -8.26
N LYS A 19 -0.77 1.98 -8.80
CA LYS A 19 0.17 2.99 -9.27
C LYS A 19 1.03 3.56 -8.14
N THR A 20 0.42 3.87 -6.99
CA THR A 20 1.13 4.36 -5.80
C THR A 20 2.10 3.32 -5.26
N ILE A 21 1.66 2.05 -5.13
CA ILE A 21 2.51 0.96 -4.65
C ILE A 21 3.67 0.71 -5.63
N LYS A 22 3.41 0.69 -6.94
CA LYS A 22 4.46 0.54 -7.96
C LYS A 22 5.46 1.68 -7.92
N TRP A 23 4.99 2.92 -7.77
CA TRP A 23 5.86 4.09 -7.66
C TRP A 23 6.73 4.01 -6.40
N TRP A 24 6.14 3.67 -5.26
CA TRP A 24 6.86 3.50 -4.00
C TRP A 24 7.92 2.41 -4.11
N ASN A 25 7.55 1.26 -4.69
CA ASN A 25 8.48 0.14 -4.85
C ASN A 25 9.63 0.53 -5.79
N HIS A 26 9.36 1.19 -6.92
CA HIS A 26 10.38 1.65 -7.84
C HIS A 26 11.34 2.66 -7.16
N ALA A 27 10.83 3.58 -6.34
CA ALA A 27 11.64 4.52 -5.58
C ALA A 27 12.54 3.82 -4.52
N ALA A 28 12.13 2.65 -4.04
CA ALA A 28 12.82 1.87 -3.02
C ALA A 28 13.69 0.72 -3.57
N VAL A 29 13.79 0.56 -4.89
CA VAL A 29 14.65 -0.45 -5.54
C VAL A 29 16.10 0.01 -5.44
N ILE A 30 16.93 -0.80 -4.81
CA ILE A 30 18.37 -0.55 -4.65
C ILE A 30 19.11 -1.28 -5.78
N HIS A 31 19.95 -0.55 -6.51
CA HIS A 31 20.85 -1.12 -7.52
C HIS A 31 22.26 -1.21 -6.98
N SER A 32 23.03 -2.19 -7.46
CA SER A 32 24.41 -2.46 -7.01
C SER A 32 25.39 -1.34 -7.38
N GLU A 33 25.02 -0.52 -8.37
CA GLU A 33 25.78 0.62 -8.88
C GLU A 33 25.41 1.96 -8.23
N ASP A 34 24.45 1.95 -7.30
CA ASP A 34 24.04 3.15 -6.57
C ASP A 34 25.13 3.63 -5.60
N LYS A 35 25.38 4.94 -5.56
CA LYS A 35 26.24 5.55 -4.54
C LYS A 35 25.67 5.27 -3.14
N ILE A 36 26.53 5.12 -2.13
CA ILE A 36 26.15 4.80 -0.73
C ILE A 36 25.04 5.73 -0.19
N ILE A 37 25.10 7.02 -0.53
CA ILE A 37 24.07 8.01 -0.14
C ILE A 37 22.69 7.66 -0.72
N MET A 38 22.65 7.20 -1.96
CA MET A 38 21.42 6.83 -2.65
C MET A 38 20.85 5.51 -2.09
N ILE A 39 21.72 4.58 -1.70
CA ILE A 39 21.33 3.36 -0.97
C ILE A 39 20.68 3.72 0.37
N ALA A 40 21.29 4.62 1.16
CA ALA A 40 20.76 5.05 2.44
C ALA A 40 19.37 5.72 2.30
N LEU A 41 19.20 6.58 1.29
CA LEU A 41 17.91 7.20 1.00
C LEU A 41 16.83 6.16 0.65
N LYS A 42 17.15 5.22 -0.25
CA LYS A 42 16.23 4.14 -0.67
C LYS A 42 15.86 3.21 0.48
N LEU A 43 16.81 2.93 1.37
CA LEU A 43 16.56 2.17 2.60
C LEU A 43 15.62 2.94 3.55
N GLY A 44 15.78 4.26 3.65
CA GLY A 44 14.85 5.13 4.37
C GLY A 44 13.41 5.02 3.86
N ILE A 45 13.21 5.02 2.53
CA ILE A 45 11.87 4.85 1.93
C ILE A 45 11.24 3.49 2.32
N ARG A 46 12.05 2.42 2.39
CA ARG A 46 11.56 1.11 2.88
C ARG A 46 11.17 1.14 4.35
N ILE A 47 12.01 1.73 5.20
CA ILE A 47 11.73 1.85 6.64
C ILE A 47 10.45 2.65 6.86
N THR A 48 10.25 3.76 6.13
CA THR A 48 9.00 4.53 6.17
C THR A 48 7.80 3.66 5.78
N GLY A 49 7.92 2.82 4.75
CA GLY A 49 6.87 1.89 4.36
C GLY A 49 6.50 0.90 5.48
N ILE A 50 7.50 0.36 6.18
CA ILE A 50 7.29 -0.54 7.34
C ILE A 50 6.58 0.22 8.48
N VAL A 51 7.01 1.44 8.79
CA VAL A 51 6.39 2.26 9.84
C VAL A 51 4.92 2.54 9.51
N VAL A 52 4.62 2.89 8.26
CA VAL A 52 3.23 3.10 7.80
C VAL A 52 2.41 1.82 7.96
N LEU A 53 2.94 0.66 7.56
CA LEU A 53 2.24 -0.62 7.72
C LEU A 53 1.99 -0.97 9.19
N VAL A 54 2.97 -0.76 10.06
CA VAL A 54 2.84 -0.99 11.51
C VAL A 54 1.80 -0.05 12.12
N ALA A 55 1.79 1.22 11.72
CA ALA A 55 0.81 2.19 12.18
C ALA A 55 -0.62 1.87 11.72
N LEU A 56 -0.78 1.31 10.52
CA LEU A 56 -2.07 0.92 9.95
C LEU A 56 -2.57 -0.46 10.46
N SER A 57 -1.67 -1.33 10.91
CA SER A 57 -1.97 -2.67 11.45
C SER A 57 -3.12 -2.70 12.47
N PRO A 58 -3.13 -1.88 13.55
CA PRO A 58 -4.23 -1.89 14.52
C PRO A 58 -5.57 -1.53 13.89
N PHE A 59 -5.60 -0.64 12.89
CA PHE A 59 -6.84 -0.29 12.19
C PHE A 59 -7.34 -1.43 11.30
N ALA A 60 -6.43 -2.16 10.64
CA ALA A 60 -6.81 -3.34 9.87
C ALA A 60 -7.43 -4.43 10.75
N ILE A 61 -6.86 -4.66 11.94
CA ILE A 61 -7.39 -5.61 12.94
C ILE A 61 -8.77 -5.15 13.42
N LEU A 62 -8.93 -3.87 13.77
CA LEU A 62 -10.23 -3.33 14.17
C LEU A 62 -11.27 -3.46 13.06
N GLY A 63 -10.91 -3.16 11.81
CA GLY A 63 -11.77 -3.32 10.66
C GLY A 63 -12.21 -4.77 10.46
N LEU A 64 -11.31 -5.73 10.62
CA LEU A 64 -11.62 -7.16 10.56
C LEU A 64 -12.59 -7.58 11.67
N ILE A 65 -12.33 -7.18 12.92
CA ILE A 65 -13.19 -7.49 14.07
C ILE A 65 -14.60 -6.96 13.83
N LEU A 66 -14.73 -5.70 13.38
CA LEU A 66 -16.02 -5.10 13.08
C LEU A 66 -16.72 -5.82 11.92
N ALA A 67 -16.01 -6.12 10.84
CA ALA A 67 -16.57 -6.85 9.70
C ALA A 67 -17.13 -8.23 10.11
N VAL A 68 -16.41 -8.98 10.95
CA VAL A 68 -16.88 -10.25 11.49
C VAL A 68 -18.08 -10.04 12.42
N ALA A 69 -18.04 -9.04 13.31
CA ALA A 69 -19.11 -8.77 14.25
C ALA A 69 -20.44 -8.35 13.58
N PHE A 70 -20.38 -7.64 12.45
CA PHE A 70 -21.57 -7.22 11.69
C PHE A 70 -22.03 -8.24 10.65
N ALA A 71 -21.19 -9.22 10.29
CA ALA A 71 -21.55 -10.30 9.38
C ALA A 71 -22.29 -11.46 10.06
N MET A 72 -22.28 -11.51 11.40
CA MET A 72 -22.91 -12.52 12.25
C MET A 72 -24.25 -12.03 12.79
#